data_AF-A0A7Z9Y2U6-F1
#
_entry.id   AF-A0A7Z9Y2U6-F1
#
_cell.length_a   1.000
_cell.length_b   1.000
_cell.length_c   1.000
_cell.angle_alpha   90.00
_cell.angle_beta   90.00
_cell.angle_gamma   90.00
#
_symmetry.space_group_name_H-M   'P 1'
#
loop_
_entity.id
_entity.type
_entity.pdbx_description
1 polymer ?
#
loop_
_entity_poly.entity_id
_entity_poly.type
_entity_poly.pdbx_seq_one_letter_code
_entity_poly.pdbx_strand_id
1 'polypeptide(L)'
;MSYQPLKPSANGRTHRVAIVVPLSNRAELFPDEEISLRHLLYYLGRYDKYLVIPETLELTIPGFRYARFGPEFFGSAAANTRLMLSAAFYERFREYEYILVYHPDALVFSDQLEEWCDAGYDYIGPPWFPDDDMPWVTEPGVGNGGFCLRKVESCLKVLRSPRYAIDPDDYGRRLPNDSLINRLANYPRKYLKHLHYFNNVQREIARFRQNEDLFWSWRATHYYPDFRIAPVDVAMRFAFEGAPRLCYREIGGKLPFGCHAWPKYDRAFWEPYLLQPNGRAAQNENHRNMEAL
;
A
#
# COMPACT_ATOMS: atom_id res chain seq x y z
N MET A 1 -16.17 -30.56 12.65
CA MET A 1 -16.49 -29.13 12.48
C MET A 1 -17.03 -28.95 11.08
N SER A 2 -18.31 -28.61 10.97
CA SER A 2 -19.02 -28.42 9.70
C SER A 2 -18.55 -27.13 9.03
N TYR A 3 -18.03 -27.25 7.81
CA TYR A 3 -17.71 -26.12 6.94
C TYR A 3 -18.99 -25.36 6.61
N GLN A 4 -19.13 -24.13 7.12
CA GLN A 4 -20.15 -23.21 6.65
C GLN A 4 -19.58 -22.41 5.49
N PRO A 5 -20.17 -22.46 4.29
CA PRO A 5 -19.72 -21.64 3.17
C PRO A 5 -19.92 -20.15 3.51
N LEU A 6 -18.88 -19.36 3.20
CA LEU A 6 -18.91 -17.90 3.34
C LEU A 6 -20.10 -17.34 2.55
N LYS A 7 -20.91 -16.50 3.19
CA LYS A 7 -21.96 -15.76 2.49
C LYS A 7 -21.31 -14.86 1.41
N PRO A 8 -21.86 -14.79 0.19
CA PRO A 8 -21.36 -13.87 -0.83
C PRO A 8 -21.39 -12.43 -0.31
N SER A 9 -20.39 -11.63 -0.66
CA SER A 9 -20.44 -10.20 -0.36
C SER A 9 -21.60 -9.55 -1.12
N ALA A 10 -22.12 -8.43 -0.60
CA ALA A 10 -23.27 -7.72 -1.17
C ALA A 10 -23.09 -7.30 -2.65
N ASN A 11 -21.87 -7.39 -3.19
CA ASN A 11 -21.51 -7.02 -4.56
C ASN A 11 -21.27 -8.22 -5.50
N GLY A 12 -21.64 -9.46 -5.12
CA GLY A 12 -21.48 -10.63 -5.99
C GLY A 12 -20.04 -11.11 -6.17
N ARG A 13 -19.11 -10.67 -5.32
CA ARG A 13 -17.73 -11.18 -5.27
C ARG A 13 -17.68 -12.47 -4.46
N THR A 14 -16.91 -13.44 -4.93
CA THR A 14 -16.76 -14.75 -4.30
C THR A 14 -15.74 -14.77 -3.17
N HIS A 15 -14.79 -13.82 -3.17
CA HIS A 15 -13.70 -13.78 -2.19
C HIS A 15 -13.54 -12.40 -1.53
N ARG A 16 -13.23 -12.42 -0.24
CA ARG A 16 -13.17 -11.21 0.59
C ARG A 16 -11.87 -10.44 0.40
N VAL A 17 -10.73 -11.11 0.59
CA VAL A 17 -9.41 -10.48 0.54
C VAL A 17 -8.36 -11.45 0.01
N ALA A 18 -7.45 -10.95 -0.81
CA ALA A 18 -6.21 -11.63 -1.19
C ALA A 18 -5.00 -10.91 -0.61
N ILE A 19 -3.95 -11.67 -0.32
CA ILE A 19 -2.65 -11.13 0.06
C ILE A 19 -1.77 -11.15 -1.18
N VAL A 20 -1.19 -10.01 -1.53
CA VAL A 20 -0.29 -9.86 -2.67
C VAL A 20 1.09 -9.50 -2.19
N VAL A 21 2.08 -10.30 -2.59
CA VAL A 21 3.49 -10.16 -2.19
C VAL A 21 4.32 -9.84 -3.42
N PRO A 22 4.61 -8.54 -3.68
CA PRO A 22 5.50 -8.12 -4.75
C PRO A 22 6.94 -8.51 -4.43
N LEU A 23 7.53 -9.34 -5.29
CA LEU A 23 8.95 -9.66 -5.23
C LEU A 23 9.72 -8.85 -6.27
N SER A 24 11.04 -8.76 -6.11
CA SER A 24 11.92 -8.23 -7.15
C SER A 24 12.19 -9.27 -8.24
N ASN A 25 13.19 -9.00 -9.08
CA ASN A 25 13.57 -9.85 -10.22
C ASN A 25 14.39 -11.08 -9.82
N ARG A 26 14.28 -11.55 -8.56
CA ARG A 26 15.15 -12.59 -8.00
C ARG A 26 14.33 -13.69 -7.35
N ALA A 27 14.83 -14.92 -7.44
CA ALA A 27 14.20 -16.09 -6.85
C ALA A 27 14.59 -16.27 -5.37
N GLU A 28 15.77 -15.79 -4.99
CA GLU A 28 16.33 -15.94 -3.65
C GLU A 28 15.71 -14.94 -2.67
N LEU A 29 15.23 -15.45 -1.54
CA LEU A 29 14.80 -14.63 -0.42
C LEU A 29 15.98 -14.35 0.50
N PHE A 30 16.08 -13.12 0.97
CA PHE A 30 17.05 -12.76 1.99
C PHE A 30 16.54 -13.16 3.39
N PRO A 31 17.43 -13.30 4.39
CA PRO A 31 17.04 -13.77 5.73
C PRO A 31 15.90 -12.98 6.37
N ASP A 32 15.91 -11.65 6.21
CA ASP A 32 14.84 -10.78 6.74
C ASP A 32 13.50 -11.02 6.00
N GLU A 33 13.54 -11.37 4.71
CA GLU A 33 12.34 -11.69 3.92
C GLU A 33 11.77 -13.05 4.28
N GLU A 34 12.62 -14.02 4.60
CA GLU A 34 12.18 -15.30 5.12
C GLU A 34 11.46 -15.15 6.47
N ILE A 35 11.93 -14.24 7.33
CA ILE A 35 11.25 -13.87 8.58
C ILE A 35 9.89 -13.26 8.27
N SER A 36 9.82 -12.29 7.35
CA SER A 36 8.57 -11.66 6.93
C SER A 36 7.55 -12.67 6.40
N LEU A 37 7.96 -13.58 5.51
CA LEU A 37 7.08 -14.63 5.00
C LEU A 37 6.66 -15.63 6.08
N ARG A 38 7.52 -15.89 7.08
CA ARG A 38 7.16 -16.74 8.23
C ARG A 38 6.03 -16.11 9.04
N HIS A 39 6.08 -14.80 9.30
CA HIS A 39 4.98 -14.07 9.94
C HIS A 39 3.71 -14.16 9.11
N LEU A 40 3.81 -13.92 7.81
CA LEU A 40 2.68 -14.00 6.89
C LEU A 40 1.99 -15.37 6.93
N LEU A 41 2.76 -16.45 6.83
CA LEU A 41 2.24 -17.80 6.82
C LEU A 41 1.67 -18.22 8.19
N TYR A 42 2.28 -17.75 9.28
CA TYR A 42 1.84 -18.06 10.63
C TYR A 42 0.49 -17.39 10.96
N TYR A 43 0.37 -16.07 10.76
CA TYR A 43 -0.84 -15.33 11.15
C TYR A 43 -1.92 -15.35 10.08
N LEU A 44 -1.54 -15.31 8.80
CA LEU A 44 -2.48 -15.14 7.68
C LEU A 44 -2.43 -16.32 6.70
N GLY A 45 -2.00 -17.50 7.17
CA GLY A 45 -1.86 -18.71 6.36
C GLY A 45 -3.15 -19.19 5.69
N ARG A 46 -4.33 -18.80 6.20
CA ARG A 46 -5.64 -19.22 5.67
C ARG A 46 -6.14 -18.46 4.43
N TYR A 47 -5.59 -17.28 4.14
CA TYR A 47 -6.07 -16.43 3.04
C TYR A 47 -5.44 -16.83 1.71
N ASP A 48 -6.06 -16.45 0.59
CA ASP A 48 -5.41 -16.61 -0.71
C ASP A 48 -4.21 -15.67 -0.81
N LYS A 49 -3.05 -16.21 -1.20
CA LYS A 49 -1.76 -15.51 -1.24
C LYS A 49 -1.17 -15.60 -2.64
N TYR A 50 -0.73 -14.48 -3.18
CA TYR A 50 -0.14 -14.39 -4.51
C TYR A 50 1.25 -13.79 -4.43
N LEU A 51 2.23 -14.45 -5.05
CA LEU A 51 3.48 -13.81 -5.41
C LEU A 51 3.26 -13.00 -6.69
N VAL A 52 3.56 -11.71 -6.62
CA VAL A 52 3.56 -10.81 -7.78
C VAL A 52 4.98 -10.78 -8.31
N ILE A 53 5.21 -11.43 -9.44
CA ILE A 53 6.54 -11.73 -9.99
C ILE A 53 6.63 -11.45 -11.49
N PRO A 54 7.84 -11.23 -12.04
CA PRO A 54 8.04 -11.17 -13.47
C PRO A 54 7.57 -12.45 -14.17
N GLU A 55 7.01 -12.32 -15.37
CA GLU A 55 6.67 -13.46 -16.23
C GLU A 55 7.86 -14.40 -16.48
N THR A 56 9.07 -13.84 -16.53
CA THR A 56 10.32 -14.57 -16.80
C THR A 56 10.93 -15.23 -15.56
N LEU A 57 10.40 -14.98 -14.36
CA LEU A 57 10.98 -15.52 -13.13
C LEU A 57 10.37 -16.89 -12.82
N GLU A 58 11.22 -17.92 -12.83
CA GLU A 58 10.84 -19.26 -12.37
C GLU A 58 11.12 -19.39 -10.87
N LEU A 59 10.05 -19.44 -10.08
CA LEU A 59 10.10 -19.56 -8.63
C LEU A 59 8.92 -20.39 -8.17
N THR A 60 9.15 -21.31 -7.23
CA THR A 60 8.08 -22.04 -6.56
C THR A 60 8.19 -21.90 -5.05
N ILE A 61 7.21 -21.24 -4.43
CA ILE A 61 7.08 -21.18 -2.97
C ILE A 61 5.78 -21.89 -2.58
N PRO A 62 5.83 -22.97 -1.78
CA PRO A 62 4.62 -23.66 -1.33
C PRO A 62 3.63 -22.73 -0.63
N GLY A 63 2.33 -22.91 -0.92
CA GLY A 63 1.26 -22.11 -0.32
C GLY A 63 0.99 -20.76 -1.01
N PHE A 64 1.71 -20.43 -2.08
CA PHE A 64 1.47 -19.25 -2.90
C PHE A 64 0.95 -19.58 -4.31
N ARG A 65 0.02 -18.76 -4.78
CA ARG A 65 -0.33 -18.63 -6.20
C ARG A 65 0.56 -17.58 -6.86
N TYR A 66 0.49 -17.44 -8.19
CA TYR A 66 1.35 -16.51 -8.92
C TYR A 66 0.53 -15.51 -9.74
N ALA A 67 0.81 -14.23 -9.57
CA ALA A 67 0.30 -13.15 -10.40
C ALA A 67 1.47 -12.59 -11.22
N ARG A 68 1.60 -13.07 -12.46
CA ARG A 68 2.68 -12.69 -13.37
C ARG A 68 2.36 -11.41 -14.14
N PHE A 69 3.37 -10.54 -14.27
CA PHE A 69 3.36 -9.29 -15.02
C PHE A 69 4.66 -9.10 -15.81
N GLY A 70 4.66 -8.17 -16.76
CA GLY A 70 5.83 -7.86 -17.59
C GLY A 70 7.05 -7.41 -16.77
N PRO A 71 8.28 -7.74 -17.21
CA PRO A 71 9.52 -7.46 -16.47
C PRO A 71 9.77 -5.97 -16.23
N GLU A 72 9.16 -5.09 -17.02
CA GLU A 72 9.24 -3.63 -16.87
C GLU A 72 8.65 -3.10 -15.57
N PHE A 73 7.89 -3.90 -14.83
CA PHE A 73 7.27 -3.52 -13.56
C PHE A 73 8.13 -3.81 -12.32
N PHE A 74 9.31 -4.39 -12.51
CA PHE A 74 10.11 -4.89 -11.41
C PHE A 74 11.54 -4.32 -11.41
N GLY A 75 12.25 -4.49 -10.30
CA GLY A 75 13.68 -4.15 -10.17
C GLY A 75 14.00 -2.72 -9.73
N SER A 76 12.99 -1.87 -9.51
CA SER A 76 13.17 -0.55 -8.89
C SER A 76 11.87 -0.05 -8.25
N ALA A 77 11.97 0.88 -7.29
CA ALA A 77 10.80 1.53 -6.70
C ALA A 77 9.91 2.19 -7.77
N ALA A 78 10.49 2.91 -8.73
CA ALA A 78 9.75 3.52 -9.82
C ALA A 78 9.04 2.51 -10.73
N ALA A 79 9.58 1.29 -10.89
CA ALA A 79 8.92 0.22 -11.62
C ALA A 79 7.73 -0.36 -10.83
N ASN A 80 7.92 -0.57 -9.52
CA ASN A 80 6.84 -0.99 -8.62
C ASN A 80 5.69 0.03 -8.60
N THR A 81 5.99 1.33 -8.51
CA THR A 81 5.00 2.40 -8.60
C THR A 81 4.17 2.31 -9.88
N ARG A 82 4.79 2.02 -11.03
CA ARG A 82 4.04 1.82 -12.28
C ARG A 82 3.07 0.65 -12.20
N LEU A 83 3.47 -0.46 -11.57
CA LEU A 83 2.59 -1.61 -11.39
C LEU A 83 1.42 -1.29 -10.47
N MET A 84 1.72 -0.68 -9.32
CA MET A 84 0.75 -0.32 -8.28
C MET A 84 -0.23 0.78 -8.70
N LEU A 85 0.09 1.55 -9.74
CA LEU A 85 -0.77 2.53 -10.38
C LEU A 85 -1.38 2.03 -11.71
N SER A 86 -1.19 0.75 -12.06
CA SER A 86 -1.77 0.17 -13.28
C SER A 86 -3.17 -0.41 -13.03
N ALA A 87 -4.11 -0.17 -13.94
CA ALA A 87 -5.42 -0.80 -13.86
C ALA A 87 -5.34 -2.33 -14.05
N ALA A 88 -4.36 -2.81 -14.82
CA ALA A 88 -4.13 -4.23 -15.06
C ALA A 88 -3.84 -5.00 -13.77
N PHE A 89 -3.11 -4.39 -12.82
CA PHE A 89 -2.85 -4.97 -11.51
C PHE A 89 -4.14 -5.23 -10.74
N TYR A 90 -5.00 -4.22 -10.59
CA TYR A 90 -6.27 -4.38 -9.86
C TYR A 90 -7.27 -5.28 -10.59
N GLU A 91 -7.30 -5.25 -11.93
CA GLU A 91 -8.11 -6.18 -12.72
C GLU A 91 -7.72 -7.65 -12.49
N ARG A 92 -6.44 -7.95 -12.25
CA ARG A 92 -5.99 -9.30 -11.91
C ARG A 92 -6.62 -9.83 -10.62
N PHE A 93 -7.01 -8.94 -9.71
CA PHE A 93 -7.59 -9.29 -8.41
C PHE A 93 -9.06 -8.89 -8.28
N ARG A 94 -9.76 -8.64 -9.39
CA ARG A 94 -11.16 -8.15 -9.41
C ARG A 94 -12.19 -9.05 -8.71
N GLU A 95 -11.86 -10.34 -8.55
CA GLU A 95 -12.67 -11.32 -7.83
C GLU A 95 -12.67 -11.09 -6.31
N TYR A 96 -11.67 -10.38 -5.79
CA TYR A 96 -11.55 -10.00 -4.38
C TYR A 96 -12.12 -8.61 -4.14
N GLU A 97 -12.71 -8.40 -2.96
CA GLU A 97 -13.10 -7.04 -2.55
C GLU A 97 -11.88 -6.20 -2.16
N TYR A 98 -10.95 -6.83 -1.45
CA TYR A 98 -9.74 -6.21 -0.93
C TYR A 98 -8.47 -6.95 -1.38
N ILE A 99 -7.37 -6.21 -1.44
CA ILE A 99 -6.02 -6.78 -1.44
C ILE A 99 -5.23 -6.19 -0.28
N LEU A 100 -4.49 -7.05 0.43
CA LEU A 100 -3.41 -6.63 1.33
C LEU A 100 -2.11 -6.69 0.54
N VAL A 101 -1.50 -5.55 0.25
CA VAL A 101 -0.13 -5.48 -0.24
C VAL A 101 0.79 -5.77 0.94
N TYR A 102 1.65 -6.77 0.81
CA TYR A 102 2.58 -7.24 1.83
C TYR A 102 3.96 -7.38 1.20
N HIS A 103 4.83 -6.39 1.37
CA HIS A 103 6.19 -6.45 0.89
C HIS A 103 7.05 -7.41 1.72
N PRO A 104 8.15 -7.95 1.15
CA PRO A 104 9.04 -8.87 1.84
C PRO A 104 9.76 -8.29 3.08
N ASP A 105 9.67 -7.00 3.34
CA ASP A 105 10.16 -6.31 4.54
C ASP A 105 9.03 -5.87 5.49
N ALA A 106 7.84 -6.49 5.36
CA ALA A 106 6.70 -6.29 6.26
C ALA A 106 6.53 -7.43 7.28
N LEU A 107 5.93 -7.12 8.42
CA LEU A 107 5.51 -8.11 9.43
C LEU A 107 4.01 -8.00 9.70
N VAL A 108 3.41 -9.10 10.13
CA VAL A 108 2.05 -9.16 10.69
C VAL A 108 2.13 -9.85 12.06
N PHE A 109 1.28 -9.43 13.00
CA PHE A 109 1.30 -9.89 14.40
C PHE A 109 -0.01 -10.50 14.89
N SER A 110 -1.07 -10.50 14.07
CA SER A 110 -2.38 -11.08 14.42
C SER A 110 -3.23 -11.38 13.18
N ASP A 111 -4.26 -12.22 13.31
CA ASP A 111 -5.24 -12.48 12.25
C ASP A 111 -6.45 -11.53 12.37
N GLN A 112 -6.25 -10.24 12.10
CA GLN A 112 -7.30 -9.21 12.11
C GLN A 112 -7.68 -8.74 10.69
N LEU A 113 -7.23 -9.43 9.65
CA LEU A 113 -7.35 -8.94 8.27
C LEU A 113 -8.81 -8.74 7.83
N GLU A 114 -9.72 -9.63 8.25
CA GLU A 114 -11.15 -9.46 7.98
C GLU A 114 -11.78 -8.29 8.74
N GLU A 115 -11.33 -8.00 9.96
CA GLU A 115 -11.79 -6.83 10.72
C GLU A 115 -11.41 -5.53 10.00
N TRP A 116 -10.21 -5.48 9.42
CA TRP A 116 -9.77 -4.34 8.61
C TRP A 116 -10.54 -4.19 7.30
N CYS A 117 -11.01 -5.29 6.72
CA CYS A 117 -11.94 -5.24 5.60
C CYS A 117 -13.32 -4.70 6.04
N ASP A 118 -13.80 -5.09 7.23
CA ASP A 118 -15.09 -4.63 7.78
C ASP A 118 -15.06 -3.14 8.15
N ALA A 119 -13.89 -2.58 8.45
CA ALA A 119 -13.72 -1.15 8.71
C ALA A 119 -14.12 -0.27 7.51
N GLY A 120 -14.17 -0.83 6.30
CA GLY A 120 -14.80 -0.19 5.14
C GLY A 120 -14.02 0.98 4.53
N TYR A 121 -12.74 1.10 4.84
CA TYR A 121 -11.83 2.03 4.16
C TYR A 121 -11.47 1.51 2.77
N ASP A 122 -11.20 2.42 1.84
CA ASP A 122 -10.69 2.09 0.51
C ASP A 122 -9.17 1.99 0.48
N TYR A 123 -8.50 2.70 1.40
CA TYR A 123 -7.06 2.68 1.58
C TYR A 123 -6.68 2.87 3.05
N ILE A 124 -5.82 1.99 3.55
CA ILE A 124 -5.17 2.12 4.84
C ILE A 124 -3.75 1.53 4.76
N GLY A 125 -2.78 2.26 5.30
CA GLY A 125 -1.38 1.87 5.44
C GLY A 125 -0.81 2.43 6.75
N PRO A 126 0.49 2.28 7.02
CA PRO A 126 1.17 2.98 8.09
C PRO A 126 0.92 4.50 8.10
N PRO A 127 0.83 5.13 9.28
CA PRO A 127 0.80 6.57 9.37
C PRO A 127 2.16 7.18 9.03
N TRP A 128 2.12 8.41 8.52
CA TRP A 128 3.28 9.26 8.34
C TRP A 128 3.17 10.45 9.29
N PHE A 129 4.26 10.76 9.97
CA PHE A 129 4.37 11.90 10.87
C PHE A 129 5.51 12.81 10.41
N PRO A 130 5.39 14.14 10.64
CA PRO A 130 6.55 15.02 10.57
C PRO A 130 7.52 14.64 11.70
N ASP A 131 8.53 13.84 11.38
CA ASP A 131 9.60 13.45 12.31
C ASP A 131 10.96 13.38 11.60
N ASP A 132 12.01 13.12 12.36
CA ASP A 132 13.38 13.01 11.85
C ASP A 132 13.59 11.79 10.92
N ASP A 133 12.77 10.74 11.06
CA ASP A 133 12.82 9.54 10.22
C ASP A 133 12.17 9.80 8.84
N MET A 134 11.23 10.74 8.76
CA MET A 134 10.42 11.07 7.60
C MET A 134 10.42 12.58 7.27
N PRO A 135 11.59 13.18 6.96
CA PRO A 135 11.72 14.62 6.72
C PRO A 135 10.93 15.16 5.51
N TRP A 136 10.40 14.27 4.66
CA TRP A 136 9.56 14.63 3.51
C TRP A 136 8.07 14.78 3.87
N VAL A 137 7.67 14.44 5.09
CA VAL A 137 6.28 14.51 5.55
C VAL A 137 6.04 15.87 6.19
N THR A 138 5.32 16.75 5.49
CA THR A 138 4.97 18.09 6.00
C THR A 138 3.66 18.10 6.80
N GLU A 139 2.76 17.16 6.50
CA GLU A 139 1.47 17.01 7.16
C GLU A 139 1.22 15.53 7.46
N PRO A 140 0.63 15.19 8.63
CA PRO A 140 0.30 13.81 8.95
C PRO A 140 -0.60 13.18 7.89
N GLY A 141 -0.29 11.95 7.53
CA GLY A 141 -1.01 11.22 6.48
C GLY A 141 -1.01 9.73 6.74
N VAL A 142 -1.65 9.00 5.83
CA VAL A 142 -1.67 7.54 5.84
C VAL A 142 -1.07 7.06 4.54
N GLY A 143 -0.09 6.17 4.61
CA GLY A 143 0.72 5.79 3.47
C GLY A 143 1.63 4.61 3.74
N ASN A 144 2.68 4.52 2.93
CA ASN A 144 3.47 3.35 2.59
C ASN A 144 2.72 2.26 1.81
N GLY A 145 3.14 2.05 0.57
CA GLY A 145 2.56 1.06 -0.33
C GLY A 145 2.84 -0.39 0.06
N GLY A 146 3.84 -0.65 0.90
CA GLY A 146 4.39 -1.98 1.15
C GLY A 146 3.74 -2.78 2.28
N PHE A 147 2.95 -2.16 3.15
CA PHE A 147 2.00 -2.89 3.99
C PHE A 147 0.70 -2.10 4.03
N CYS A 148 -0.20 -2.33 3.06
CA CYS A 148 -1.43 -1.56 2.96
C CYS A 148 -2.61 -2.40 2.46
N LEU A 149 -3.81 -2.08 2.94
CA LEU A 149 -5.05 -2.67 2.47
C LEU A 149 -5.70 -1.73 1.45
N ARG A 150 -6.11 -2.27 0.29
CA ARG A 150 -6.73 -1.52 -0.79
C ARG A 150 -8.04 -2.17 -1.23
N LYS A 151 -9.09 -1.37 -1.38
CA LYS A 151 -10.34 -1.83 -1.99
C LYS A 151 -10.21 -1.82 -3.51
N VAL A 152 -10.27 -3.00 -4.12
CA VAL A 152 -9.94 -3.21 -5.54
C VAL A 152 -10.81 -2.35 -6.45
N GLU A 153 -12.12 -2.33 -6.20
CA GLU A 153 -13.07 -1.54 -6.99
C GLU A 153 -12.80 -0.04 -6.91
N SER A 154 -12.52 0.47 -5.72
CA SER A 154 -12.27 1.89 -5.50
C SER A 154 -10.98 2.33 -6.19
N CYS A 155 -9.93 1.51 -6.16
CA CYS A 155 -8.73 1.74 -6.95
C CYS A 155 -9.03 1.77 -8.45
N LEU A 156 -9.84 0.84 -8.98
CA LEU A 156 -10.25 0.85 -10.38
C LEU A 156 -11.06 2.11 -10.75
N LYS A 157 -11.96 2.57 -9.89
CA LYS A 157 -12.72 3.82 -10.08
C LYS A 157 -11.79 5.04 -10.16
N VAL A 158 -10.78 5.11 -9.30
CA VAL A 158 -9.75 6.16 -9.36
C VAL A 158 -9.00 6.12 -10.70
N LEU A 159 -8.48 4.95 -11.07
CA LEU A 159 -7.66 4.77 -12.28
C LEU A 159 -8.43 4.93 -13.60
N ARG A 160 -9.76 4.85 -13.55
CA ARG A 160 -10.68 5.04 -14.69
C ARG A 160 -11.51 6.31 -14.59
N SER A 161 -11.19 7.19 -13.64
CA SER A 161 -11.97 8.38 -13.41
C SER A 161 -12.04 9.27 -14.66
N PRO A 162 -13.23 9.79 -15.02
CA PRO A 162 -13.39 10.73 -16.11
C PRO A 162 -12.95 12.15 -15.73
N ARG A 163 -12.49 12.36 -14.49
CA ARG A 163 -12.10 13.68 -13.98
C ARG A 163 -10.79 14.14 -14.59
N TYR A 164 -10.71 15.46 -14.77
CA TYR A 164 -9.48 16.10 -15.17
C TYR A 164 -8.43 16.03 -14.07
N ALA A 165 -7.16 15.79 -14.42
CA ALA A 165 -6.07 15.77 -13.46
C ALA A 165 -5.85 17.12 -12.77
N ILE A 166 -5.89 18.18 -13.58
CA ILE A 166 -5.85 19.57 -13.11
C ILE A 166 -7.06 20.27 -13.71
N ASP A 167 -7.78 21.04 -12.91
CA ASP A 167 -8.85 21.89 -13.42
C ASP A 167 -8.29 22.84 -14.51
N PRO A 168 -8.84 22.84 -15.73
CA PRO A 168 -8.27 23.63 -16.83
C PRO A 168 -8.23 25.14 -16.57
N ASP A 169 -9.18 25.66 -15.78
CA ASP A 169 -9.22 27.08 -15.43
C ASP A 169 -8.26 27.41 -14.28
N ASP A 170 -8.11 26.52 -13.31
CA ASP A 170 -7.02 26.61 -12.32
C ASP A 170 -5.63 26.54 -13.00
N TYR A 171 -5.44 25.63 -13.96
CA TYR A 171 -4.22 25.56 -14.76
C TYR A 171 -3.95 26.89 -15.48
N GLY A 172 -4.98 27.49 -16.09
CA GLY A 172 -4.87 28.79 -16.74
C GLY A 172 -4.45 29.90 -15.78
N ARG A 173 -4.95 29.90 -14.54
CA ARG A 173 -4.58 30.88 -13.50
C ARG A 173 -3.13 30.78 -13.05
N ARG A 174 -2.51 29.59 -13.17
CA ARG A 174 -1.10 29.35 -12.81
C ARG A 174 -0.09 29.76 -13.90
N LEU A 175 -0.56 30.04 -15.12
CA LEU A 175 0.33 30.39 -16.22
C LEU A 175 0.75 31.86 -16.15
N PRO A 176 2.03 32.19 -16.43
CA PRO A 176 2.48 33.58 -16.52
C PRO A 176 1.63 34.38 -17.52
N ASN A 177 1.19 35.56 -17.09
CA ASN A 177 0.28 36.43 -17.85
C ASN A 177 0.75 37.89 -17.91
N ASP A 178 2.04 38.08 -17.61
CA ASP A 178 2.80 39.32 -17.56
C ASP A 178 3.02 39.95 -18.95
N SER A 179 3.07 39.16 -20.02
CA SER A 179 3.29 39.67 -21.39
C SER A 179 2.30 39.11 -22.42
N LEU A 180 2.11 39.84 -23.52
CA LEU A 180 1.32 39.40 -24.68
C LEU A 180 1.88 38.11 -25.31
N ILE A 181 3.21 37.96 -25.31
CA ILE A 181 3.88 36.74 -25.81
C ILE A 181 3.48 35.54 -24.94
N ASN A 182 3.54 35.70 -23.61
CA ASN A 182 3.16 34.64 -22.67
C ASN A 182 1.67 34.30 -22.82
N ARG A 183 0.78 35.29 -23.00
CA ARG A 183 -0.65 35.05 -23.30
C ARG A 183 -0.86 34.19 -24.53
N LEU A 184 -0.23 34.56 -25.65
CA LEU A 184 -0.37 33.85 -26.92
C LEU A 184 0.22 32.44 -26.85
N ALA A 185 1.38 32.26 -26.20
CA ALA A 185 2.00 30.95 -26.02
C ALA A 185 1.23 30.03 -25.06
N ASN A 186 0.56 30.60 -24.05
CA ASN A 186 -0.17 29.85 -23.03
C ASN A 186 -1.60 29.49 -23.44
N TYR A 187 -2.22 30.23 -24.37
CA TYR A 187 -3.57 29.95 -24.89
C TYR A 187 -3.75 28.50 -25.41
N PRO A 188 -2.89 27.98 -26.32
CA PRO A 188 -3.01 26.58 -26.76
C PRO A 188 -2.76 25.59 -25.61
N ARG A 189 -1.85 25.91 -24.67
CA ARG A 189 -1.55 25.04 -23.51
C ARG A 189 -2.74 24.92 -22.57
N LYS A 190 -3.47 26.03 -22.34
CA LYS A 190 -4.73 26.02 -21.58
C LYS A 190 -5.78 25.20 -22.32
N TYR A 191 -5.99 25.45 -23.61
CA TYR A 191 -7.01 24.76 -24.40
C TYR A 191 -6.79 23.24 -24.44
N LEU A 192 -5.53 22.80 -24.61
CA LEU A 192 -5.16 21.38 -24.56
C LEU A 192 -5.56 20.71 -23.23
N LYS A 193 -5.65 21.43 -22.12
CA LYS A 193 -6.08 20.88 -20.83
C LYS A 193 -7.58 20.63 -20.73
N HIS A 194 -8.40 21.27 -21.56
CA HIS A 194 -9.84 20.94 -21.65
C HIS A 194 -10.07 19.62 -22.39
N LEU A 195 -9.11 19.17 -23.20
CA LEU A 195 -9.17 17.87 -23.86
C LEU A 195 -8.79 16.76 -22.86
N HIS A 196 -9.78 15.94 -22.47
CA HIS A 196 -9.62 14.87 -21.48
C HIS A 196 -8.45 13.92 -21.78
N TYR A 197 -8.18 13.63 -23.06
CA TYR A 197 -7.04 12.81 -23.49
C TYR A 197 -5.66 13.32 -23.00
N PHE A 198 -5.49 14.63 -22.82
CA PHE A 198 -4.25 15.27 -22.37
C PHE A 198 -4.26 15.64 -20.88
N ASN A 199 -5.37 15.38 -20.19
CA ASN A 199 -5.60 15.83 -18.82
C ASN A 199 -6.39 14.80 -18.00
N ASN A 200 -6.14 13.52 -18.20
CA ASN A 200 -6.76 12.44 -17.41
C ASN A 200 -5.77 11.84 -16.40
N VAL A 201 -6.29 10.95 -15.56
CA VAL A 201 -5.51 10.22 -14.55
C VAL A 201 -4.31 9.47 -15.13
N GLN A 202 -4.45 8.86 -16.30
CA GLN A 202 -3.35 8.13 -16.95
C GLN A 202 -2.21 9.07 -17.35
N ARG A 203 -2.51 10.30 -17.76
CA ARG A 203 -1.50 11.34 -18.07
C ARG A 203 -0.81 11.87 -16.81
N GLU A 204 -1.53 11.97 -15.69
CA GLU A 204 -0.91 12.32 -14.42
C GLU A 204 0.04 11.21 -13.97
N ILE A 205 -0.44 9.96 -13.92
CA ILE A 205 0.34 8.79 -13.52
C ILE A 205 1.59 8.64 -14.40
N ALA A 206 1.48 8.79 -15.71
CA ALA A 206 2.64 8.72 -16.63
C ALA A 206 3.72 9.79 -16.35
N ARG A 207 3.36 10.89 -15.67
CA ARG A 207 4.27 11.96 -15.27
C ARG A 207 4.62 11.92 -13.79
N PHE A 208 3.99 11.04 -13.02
CA PHE A 208 4.18 10.92 -11.58
C PHE A 208 5.55 10.29 -11.31
N ARG A 209 6.40 11.00 -10.56
CA ARG A 209 7.79 10.59 -10.26
C ARG A 209 8.01 10.24 -8.79
N GLN A 210 6.95 10.32 -8.00
CA GLN A 210 6.94 10.00 -6.59
C GLN A 210 6.42 8.56 -6.38
N ASN A 211 6.52 8.07 -5.15
CA ASN A 211 6.03 6.75 -4.77
C ASN A 211 4.50 6.68 -4.87
N GLU A 212 3.96 5.50 -5.20
CA GLU A 212 2.52 5.30 -5.43
C GLU A 212 1.64 5.61 -4.22
N ASP A 213 2.19 5.47 -3.01
CA ASP A 213 1.49 5.76 -1.77
C ASP A 213 1.08 7.23 -1.71
N LEU A 214 1.95 8.17 -2.09
CA LEU A 214 1.61 9.59 -2.18
C LEU A 214 0.45 9.84 -3.16
N PHE A 215 0.35 9.06 -4.24
CA PHE A 215 -0.79 9.15 -5.14
C PHE A 215 -2.08 8.66 -4.46
N TRP A 216 -2.05 7.51 -3.80
CA TRP A 216 -3.22 6.96 -3.11
C TRP A 216 -3.67 7.83 -1.93
N SER A 217 -2.74 8.40 -1.18
CA SER A 217 -3.01 9.26 -0.02
C SER A 217 -3.56 10.64 -0.42
N TRP A 218 -3.03 11.24 -1.48
CA TRP A 218 -3.29 12.67 -1.76
C TRP A 218 -4.06 12.94 -3.05
N ARG A 219 -4.03 12.02 -4.02
CA ARG A 219 -4.64 12.20 -5.34
C ARG A 219 -5.87 11.34 -5.56
N ALA A 220 -6.05 10.23 -4.85
CA ALA A 220 -7.18 9.34 -5.05
C ALA A 220 -8.54 10.04 -4.85
N THR A 221 -8.70 10.85 -3.79
CA THR A 221 -9.93 11.59 -3.48
C THR A 221 -10.31 12.62 -4.54
N HIS A 222 -9.32 13.20 -5.23
CA HIS A 222 -9.55 14.07 -6.38
C HIS A 222 -10.24 13.32 -7.52
N TYR A 223 -9.87 12.08 -7.77
CA TYR A 223 -10.43 11.26 -8.85
C TYR A 223 -11.71 10.51 -8.46
N TYR A 224 -11.86 10.17 -7.19
CA TYR A 224 -13.05 9.55 -6.62
C TYR A 224 -13.32 10.17 -5.23
N PRO A 225 -14.23 11.14 -5.09
CA PRO A 225 -14.48 11.86 -3.84
C PRO A 225 -14.82 10.97 -2.66
N ASP A 226 -15.52 9.87 -2.93
CA ASP A 226 -15.96 8.94 -1.90
C ASP A 226 -14.86 7.92 -1.56
N PHE A 227 -13.63 8.10 -2.06
CA PHE A 227 -12.49 7.25 -1.73
C PHE A 227 -12.08 7.49 -0.26
N ARG A 228 -12.39 6.51 0.60
CA ARG A 228 -12.21 6.61 2.05
C ARG A 228 -10.81 6.19 2.45
N ILE A 229 -9.97 7.16 2.77
CA ILE A 229 -8.66 6.93 3.40
C ILE A 229 -8.87 6.85 4.91
N ALA A 230 -8.22 5.88 5.56
CA ALA A 230 -8.28 5.78 7.02
C ALA A 230 -7.67 7.02 7.69
N PRO A 231 -8.21 7.46 8.83
CA PRO A 231 -7.57 8.50 9.63
C PRO A 231 -6.31 7.97 10.33
N VAL A 232 -5.39 8.87 10.67
CA VAL A 232 -4.04 8.55 11.20
C VAL A 232 -4.10 7.75 12.50
N ASP A 233 -5.05 8.04 13.38
CA ASP A 233 -5.27 7.34 14.65
C ASP A 233 -5.70 5.88 14.47
N VAL A 234 -6.50 5.60 13.43
CA VAL A 234 -6.87 4.25 13.02
C VAL A 234 -5.70 3.56 12.31
N ALA A 235 -4.97 4.29 11.46
CA ALA A 235 -3.79 3.77 10.76
C ALA A 235 -2.68 3.30 11.71
N MET A 236 -2.46 3.99 12.84
CA MET A 236 -1.55 3.51 13.88
C MET A 236 -1.92 2.12 14.41
N ARG A 237 -3.21 1.79 14.51
CA ARG A 237 -3.63 0.44 14.95
C ARG A 237 -3.44 -0.59 13.84
N PHE A 238 -3.47 -0.16 12.59
CA PHE A 238 -3.26 -1.03 11.43
C PHE A 238 -1.79 -1.38 11.24
N ALA A 239 -0.91 -0.39 11.11
CA ALA A 239 0.49 -0.65 10.90
C ALA A 239 1.42 0.47 11.35
N PHE A 240 2.67 0.11 11.62
CA PHE A 240 3.77 1.06 11.81
C PHE A 240 4.75 1.03 10.63
N GLU A 241 5.50 2.11 10.46
CA GLU A 241 6.70 2.13 9.62
C GLU A 241 7.81 2.91 10.37
N GLY A 242 7.78 4.24 10.29
CA GLY A 242 8.69 5.12 11.03
C GLY A 242 8.23 5.33 12.46
N ALA A 243 9.16 5.76 13.33
CA ALA A 243 8.93 6.02 14.75
C ALA A 243 8.04 4.97 15.48
N PRO A 244 8.34 3.66 15.40
CA PRO A 244 7.45 2.64 15.95
C PRO A 244 7.25 2.74 17.47
N ARG A 245 8.25 3.25 18.22
CA ARG A 245 8.13 3.51 19.66
C ARG A 245 7.11 4.60 19.99
N LEU A 246 7.07 5.66 19.18
CA LEU A 246 6.08 6.73 19.32
C LEU A 246 4.69 6.13 19.09
N CYS A 247 4.49 5.46 17.96
CA CYS A 247 3.22 4.85 17.61
C CYS A 247 2.74 3.85 18.68
N TYR A 248 3.65 3.01 19.19
CA TYR A 248 3.38 2.04 20.25
C TYR A 248 2.87 2.71 21.53
N ARG A 249 3.50 3.82 21.94
CA ARG A 249 3.06 4.60 23.10
C ARG A 249 1.68 5.23 22.88
N GLU A 250 1.46 5.82 21.71
CA GLU A 250 0.18 6.49 21.37
C GLU A 250 -1.01 5.52 21.36
N ILE A 251 -0.81 4.26 20.96
CA ILE A 251 -1.87 3.25 20.97
C ILE A 251 -1.95 2.45 22.29
N GLY A 252 -1.30 2.94 23.35
CA GLY A 252 -1.40 2.39 24.70
C GLY A 252 -0.59 1.14 24.93
N GLY A 253 0.58 1.04 24.32
CA GLY A 253 1.53 -0.07 24.51
C GLY A 253 1.05 -1.38 23.90
N LYS A 254 0.43 -1.32 22.71
CA LYS A 254 -0.06 -2.50 21.98
C LYS A 254 0.62 -2.59 20.63
N LEU A 255 0.82 -3.81 20.13
CA LEU A 255 1.28 -4.00 18.77
C LEU A 255 0.17 -3.64 17.77
N PRO A 256 0.53 -3.07 16.62
CA PRO A 256 -0.39 -2.90 15.50
C PRO A 256 -0.69 -4.26 14.86
N PHE A 257 -1.63 -4.28 13.91
CA PHE A 257 -1.88 -5.47 13.09
C PHE A 257 -0.63 -5.90 12.30
N GLY A 258 0.16 -4.96 11.77
CA GLY A 258 1.44 -5.25 11.11
C GLY A 258 2.41 -4.07 11.07
N CYS A 259 3.45 -4.18 10.26
CA CYS A 259 4.39 -3.09 10.00
C CYS A 259 5.06 -3.23 8.64
N HIS A 260 5.67 -2.14 8.17
CA HIS A 260 6.47 -2.11 6.94
C HIS A 260 7.91 -1.67 7.23
N ALA A 261 8.85 -2.09 6.37
CA ALA A 261 10.27 -1.75 6.44
C ALA A 261 10.89 -2.00 7.83
N TRP A 262 10.49 -3.10 8.49
CA TRP A 262 10.92 -3.44 9.84
C TRP A 262 12.46 -3.52 10.03
N PRO A 263 13.28 -3.93 9.03
CA PRO A 263 14.72 -3.93 9.20
C PRO A 263 15.33 -2.52 9.15
N LYS A 264 14.63 -1.58 8.50
CA LYS A 264 15.11 -0.22 8.24
C LYS A 264 14.82 0.71 9.41
N TYR A 265 13.62 0.66 9.97
CA TYR A 265 13.17 1.57 11.02
C TYR A 265 13.12 0.86 12.37
N ASP A 266 14.07 1.22 13.26
CA ASP A 266 14.19 0.71 14.63
C ASP A 266 14.09 -0.82 14.74
N ARG A 267 15.00 -1.53 14.05
CA ARG A 267 15.08 -3.00 14.06
C ARG A 267 14.99 -3.59 15.47
N ALA A 268 15.68 -2.98 16.43
CA ALA A 268 15.73 -3.42 17.82
C ALA A 268 14.36 -3.40 18.52
N PHE A 269 13.43 -2.53 18.09
CA PHE A 269 12.05 -2.56 18.56
C PHE A 269 11.32 -3.85 18.11
N TRP A 270 11.59 -4.32 16.90
CA TRP A 270 10.89 -5.48 16.30
C TRP A 270 11.48 -6.83 16.69
N GLU A 271 12.78 -6.91 16.94
CA GLU A 271 13.51 -8.15 17.27
C GLU A 271 12.85 -9.05 18.32
N PRO A 272 12.33 -8.53 19.45
CA PRO A 272 11.66 -9.35 20.46
C PRO A 272 10.38 -10.03 19.98
N TYR A 273 9.78 -9.57 18.89
CA TYR A 273 8.50 -10.06 18.35
C TYR A 273 8.67 -11.01 17.16
N LEU A 274 9.89 -11.21 16.68
CA LEU A 274 10.16 -12.06 15.51
C LEU A 274 9.89 -13.54 15.81
N LEU A 275 9.21 -14.21 14.87
CA LEU A 275 9.01 -15.65 14.91
C LEU A 275 10.30 -16.38 14.60
N GLN A 276 10.66 -17.32 15.47
CA GLN A 276 11.79 -18.22 15.27
C GLN A 276 11.42 -19.32 14.26
N PRO A 277 12.42 -19.98 13.62
CA PRO A 277 12.16 -21.05 12.64
C PRO A 277 11.29 -22.21 13.13
N ASN A 278 11.22 -22.41 14.46
CA ASN A 278 10.36 -23.42 15.10
C ASN A 278 8.92 -22.95 15.38
N GLY A 279 8.52 -21.76 14.89
CA GLY A 279 7.17 -21.22 15.02
C GLY A 279 6.83 -20.64 16.41
N ARG A 280 7.81 -20.47 17.30
CA ARG A 280 7.63 -19.79 18.59
C ARG A 280 8.09 -18.32 18.49
N ALA A 281 7.32 -17.40 19.06
CA ALA A 281 7.78 -16.02 19.28
C ALA A 281 8.93 -16.02 20.30
N ALA A 282 9.88 -15.10 20.17
CA ALA A 282 11.08 -15.02 21.01
C ALA A 282 10.85 -14.66 22.50
N GLN A 283 9.61 -14.68 23.01
CA GLN A 283 9.36 -14.32 24.39
C GLN A 283 9.59 -15.49 25.35
N ASN A 284 10.74 -15.45 26.02
CA ASN A 284 10.88 -15.69 27.46
C ASN A 284 12.24 -15.13 27.91
N GLU A 285 12.25 -13.90 28.47
CA GLU A 285 13.02 -13.51 29.67
C GLU A 285 13.12 -11.98 29.91
N ASN A 286 12.97 -11.12 28.90
CA ASN A 286 13.28 -9.67 29.07
C ASN A 286 12.10 -8.70 29.30
N HIS A 287 10.87 -9.18 29.43
CA HIS A 287 9.70 -8.30 29.69
C HIS A 287 9.68 -7.66 31.09
N ARG A 288 10.70 -7.90 31.94
CA ARG A 288 10.85 -7.24 33.24
C ARG A 288 11.74 -5.99 33.25
N ASN A 289 12.47 -5.69 32.17
CA ASN A 289 13.44 -4.59 32.17
C ASN A 289 13.03 -3.35 31.34
N MET A 290 11.89 -3.38 30.64
CA MET A 290 11.42 -2.23 29.85
C MET A 290 10.36 -1.36 30.54
N GLU A 291 9.91 -1.71 31.74
CA GLU A 291 9.08 -0.82 32.60
C GLU A 291 9.93 0.12 33.49
N ALA A 292 11.25 0.14 33.32
CA ALA A 292 12.18 0.88 34.18
C ALA A 292 13.03 1.96 33.46
N LEU A 293 12.68 2.37 32.24
CA LEU A 293 13.29 3.47 31.50
C LEU A 293 12.20 4.32 30.83
#